data_AF-A0A8B6EZZ1-F1
#
_entry.id   AF-A0A8B6EZZ1-F1
#
_cell.length_a   1.000
_cell.length_b   1.000
_cell.length_c   1.000
_cell.angle_alpha   90.00
_cell.angle_beta   90.00
_cell.angle_gamma   90.00
#
_symmetry.space_group_name_H-M   'P 1'
#
loop_
_entity.id
_entity.type
_entity.pdbx_description
1 polymer ?
#
loop_
_entity_poly.entity_id
_entity_poly.type
_entity_poly.pdbx_seq_one_letter_code
_entity_poly.pdbx_strand_id
1 'polypeptide(L)'
;MSPYSDGCFKDRGEFKRQFIMDDIFKSNKTCKFYTGLSLAMFTWLFSFLQDKARNMVYWNSVNTNERESSETLKPGPKRMLTIKEELAITLIRLRRGFDTKSLGNMFGMSESS
;
A
#
# COMPACT_ATOMS: atom_id res chain seq x y z
N MET A 1 -20.49 13.98 30.57
CA MET A 1 -19.48 12.90 30.70
C MET A 1 -19.70 11.94 29.53
N SER A 2 -18.97 12.09 28.42
CA SER A 2 -19.09 11.16 27.28
C SER A 2 -18.21 9.93 27.53
N PRO A 3 -18.72 8.70 27.44
CA PRO A 3 -18.04 7.48 27.90
C PRO A 3 -16.97 6.92 26.96
N TYR A 4 -16.67 7.60 25.85
CA TYR A 4 -15.67 7.13 24.89
C TYR A 4 -14.30 7.70 25.23
N SER A 5 -13.59 7.01 26.12
CA SER A 5 -12.15 7.18 26.25
C SER A 5 -11.52 6.55 25.00
N ASP A 6 -11.20 7.39 24.03
CA ASP A 6 -10.35 7.02 22.90
C ASP A 6 -8.99 6.61 23.47
N GLY A 7 -8.82 5.31 23.69
CA GLY A 7 -7.52 4.71 23.91
C GLY A 7 -6.58 5.20 22.81
N CYS A 8 -5.36 5.57 23.18
CA CYS A 8 -4.35 6.06 22.26
C CYS A 8 -4.09 5.04 21.13
N PHE A 9 -4.82 5.15 20.02
CA PHE A 9 -4.63 4.33 18.83
C PHE A 9 -3.36 4.81 18.13
N LYS A 10 -2.27 4.06 18.28
CA LYS A 10 -0.95 4.46 17.79
C LYS A 10 -0.87 4.67 16.27
N ASP A 11 -1.77 4.11 15.46
CA ASP A 11 -1.99 4.49 14.04
C ASP A 11 -3.35 3.95 13.53
N ARG A 12 -4.34 4.82 13.31
CA ARG A 12 -5.67 4.41 12.79
C ARG A 12 -5.60 3.87 11.35
N GLY A 13 -4.61 4.29 10.56
CA GLY A 13 -4.43 3.84 9.19
C GLY A 13 -3.90 2.42 9.15
N GLU A 14 -2.94 2.07 10.00
CA GLU A 14 -2.39 0.71 10.11
C GLU A 14 -3.47 -0.32 10.43
N PHE A 15 -4.35 -0.01 11.40
CA PHE A 15 -5.45 -0.90 11.74
C PHE A 15 -6.41 -1.13 10.57
N LYS A 16 -6.75 -0.07 9.81
CA LYS A 16 -7.56 -0.20 8.59
C LYS A 16 -6.88 -1.09 7.54
N ARG A 17 -5.56 -0.95 7.35
CA ARG A 17 -4.80 -1.77 6.39
C ARG A 17 -4.79 -3.23 6.79
N GLN A 18 -4.50 -3.54 8.05
CA GLN A 18 -4.50 -4.91 8.56
C GLN A 18 -5.88 -5.55 8.36
N PHE A 19 -6.95 -4.86 8.77
CA PHE A 19 -8.32 -5.35 8.63
C PHE A 19 -8.70 -5.65 7.16
N ILE A 20 -8.37 -4.74 6.24
CA ILE A 20 -8.65 -4.93 4.81
C ILE A 20 -7.81 -6.06 4.21
N MET A 21 -6.52 -6.14 4.55
CA MET A 21 -5.65 -7.22 4.10
C MET A 21 -6.18 -8.58 4.56
N ASP A 22 -6.59 -8.68 5.82
CA ASP A 22 -7.16 -9.90 6.38
C ASP A 22 -8.46 -10.30 5.65
N ASP A 23 -9.34 -9.34 5.33
CA ASP A 23 -10.57 -9.61 4.60
C ASP A 23 -10.31 -10.06 3.15
N ILE A 24 -9.39 -9.39 2.45
CA ILE A 24 -8.98 -9.75 1.08
C ILE A 24 -8.43 -11.18 1.06
N PHE A 25 -7.55 -11.54 2.00
CA PHE A 25 -6.86 -12.83 2.02
C PHE A 25 -7.57 -13.91 2.84
N LYS A 26 -8.75 -13.62 3.40
CA LYS A 26 -9.55 -14.58 4.18
C LYS A 26 -9.89 -15.87 3.43
N SER A 27 -10.11 -15.78 2.12
CA SER A 27 -10.50 -16.92 1.31
C SER A 27 -10.10 -16.75 -0.16
N ASN A 28 -10.06 -17.86 -0.90
CA ASN A 28 -9.87 -17.82 -2.36
C ASN A 28 -10.95 -16.99 -3.07
N LYS A 29 -12.20 -16.97 -2.56
CA LYS A 29 -13.30 -16.21 -3.15
C LYS A 29 -13.11 -14.71 -2.98
N THR A 30 -12.78 -14.27 -1.77
CA THR A 30 -12.53 -12.86 -1.46
C THR A 30 -11.29 -12.35 -2.19
N CYS A 31 -10.19 -13.12 -2.16
CA CYS A 31 -8.96 -12.77 -2.88
C CYS A 31 -9.22 -12.57 -4.37
N LYS A 32 -9.97 -13.49 -5.01
CA LYS A 32 -10.33 -13.40 -6.43
C LYS A 32 -11.29 -12.25 -6.72
N PHE A 33 -12.20 -11.96 -5.80
CA PHE A 33 -13.15 -10.84 -5.95
C PHE A 33 -12.44 -9.48 -5.97
N TYR A 34 -11.47 -9.29 -5.06
CA TYR A 34 -10.73 -8.03 -4.91
C TYR A 34 -9.59 -7.89 -5.92
N THR A 35 -8.73 -8.90 -6.04
CA THR A 35 -7.50 -8.84 -6.83
C THR A 35 -7.61 -9.47 -8.22
N GLY A 36 -8.67 -10.24 -8.48
CA GLY A 36 -8.81 -11.06 -9.70
C GLY A 36 -8.05 -12.39 -9.66
N LEU A 37 -7.20 -12.61 -8.65
CA LEU A 37 -6.34 -13.79 -8.52
C LEU A 37 -6.80 -14.70 -7.38
N SER A 38 -6.62 -16.01 -7.51
CA SER A 38 -6.72 -16.91 -6.36
C SER A 38 -5.61 -16.62 -5.35
N LEU A 39 -5.76 -17.09 -4.11
CA LEU A 39 -4.77 -16.91 -3.05
C LEU A 39 -3.39 -17.48 -3.45
N ALA A 40 -3.40 -18.64 -4.11
CA ALA A 40 -2.19 -19.29 -4.60
C ALA A 40 -1.51 -18.48 -5.71
N MET A 41 -2.28 -17.98 -6.68
CA MET A 41 -1.76 -17.13 -7.77
C MET A 41 -1.20 -15.82 -7.24
N PHE A 42 -1.90 -15.18 -6.29
CA PHE A 42 -1.40 -13.97 -5.65
C PHE A 42 -0.08 -14.23 -4.93
N THR A 43 0.01 -15.31 -4.14
CA THR A 43 1.21 -15.66 -3.38
C THR A 43 2.39 -15.97 -4.32
N TRP A 44 2.13 -16.69 -5.40
CA TRP A 44 3.13 -16.99 -6.43
C TRP A 44 3.62 -15.71 -7.12
N LEU A 45 2.70 -14.84 -7.55
CA LEU A 45 3.04 -13.57 -8.17
C LEU A 45 3.82 -12.65 -7.23
N PHE A 46 3.39 -12.57 -5.96
CA PHE A 46 4.09 -11.79 -4.94
C PHE A 46 5.51 -12.31 -4.74
N SER A 47 5.69 -13.63 -4.62
CA SER A 47 7.02 -14.23 -4.45
C SER A 47 7.92 -13.96 -5.66
N PHE A 48 7.37 -14.00 -6.87
CA PHE A 48 8.09 -13.68 -8.10
C PHE A 48 8.52 -12.21 -8.18
N LEU A 49 7.66 -11.29 -7.73
CA LEU A 49 7.91 -9.84 -7.83
C LEU A 49 8.64 -9.25 -6.63
N GLN A 50 8.59 -9.89 -5.46
CA GLN A 50 9.09 -9.32 -4.21
C GLN A 50 10.56 -8.88 -4.31
N ASP A 51 11.41 -9.71 -4.92
CA ASP A 51 12.84 -9.41 -5.05
C ASP A 51 13.12 -8.21 -5.94
N LYS A 52 12.31 -8.03 -7.00
CA LYS A 52 12.43 -6.87 -7.91
C LYS A 52 11.82 -5.61 -7.28
N ALA A 53 10.74 -5.74 -6.54
CA ALA A 53 10.04 -4.62 -5.91
C ALA A 53 10.82 -3.99 -4.75
N ARG A 54 11.66 -4.76 -4.04
CA ARG A 54 12.54 -4.23 -2.97
C ARG A 54 13.48 -3.13 -3.47
N ASN A 55 13.99 -3.28 -4.70
CA ASN A 55 14.94 -2.34 -5.32
C ASN A 55 14.26 -1.32 -6.25
N MET A 56 12.92 -1.29 -6.30
CA MET A 56 12.18 -0.40 -7.19
C MET A 56 12.31 1.05 -6.70
N VAL A 57 12.80 1.93 -7.57
CA VAL A 57 12.83 3.38 -7.35
C VAL A 57 11.70 4.00 -8.18
N TYR A 58 10.86 4.81 -7.54
CA TYR A 58 9.83 5.55 -8.27
C TYR A 58 10.49 6.60 -9.15
N TRP A 59 10.03 6.66 -10.41
CA TRP A 59 10.48 7.70 -11.32
C TRP A 59 10.00 9.06 -10.79
N ASN A 60 10.94 9.90 -10.39
CA ASN A 60 10.67 11.30 -10.07
C ASN A 60 11.00 12.15 -11.31
N SER A 61 10.03 12.92 -11.80
CA SER A 61 10.19 13.82 -12.94
C SER A 61 11.07 15.05 -12.66
N VAL A 62 11.63 15.16 -11.46
CA VAL A 62 12.54 16.25 -11.08
C VAL A 62 13.98 15.77 -11.31
N ASN A 63 14.49 16.04 -12.51
CA ASN A 63 15.89 16.18 -12.88
C ASN A 63 16.90 15.22 -12.21
N THR A 64 17.07 14.02 -12.77
CA THR A 64 18.28 13.21 -12.51
C THR A 64 19.42 13.67 -13.43
N ASN A 65 19.75 14.96 -13.40
CA ASN A 65 21.00 15.50 -13.99
C ASN A 65 21.85 16.28 -13.00
N GLU A 66 21.50 16.29 -11.72
CA GLU A 66 22.34 16.91 -10.69
C GLU A 66 22.58 15.90 -9.57
N ARG A 67 23.53 15.00 -9.83
CA ARG A 67 24.34 14.41 -8.75
C ARG A 67 25.28 15.48 -8.21
N GLU A 68 24.73 16.59 -7.72
CA GLU A 68 25.51 17.59 -7.01
C GLU A 68 25.50 17.27 -5.52
N SER A 69 26.62 16.69 -5.11
CA SER A 69 27.27 16.87 -3.81
C SER A 69 26.59 17.89 -2.90
N SER A 70 25.68 17.44 -2.04
CA SER A 70 25.37 18.17 -0.81
C SER A 70 24.83 17.21 0.25
N GLU A 71 25.41 17.34 1.43
CA GLU A 71 25.18 16.53 2.63
C GLU A 71 23.78 16.75 3.24
N THR A 72 22.69 16.72 2.49
CA THR A 72 21.33 16.89 3.06
C THR A 72 20.21 16.23 2.24
N LEU A 73 20.43 15.05 1.67
CA LEU A 73 19.32 14.25 1.13
C LEU A 73 18.46 13.75 2.29
N LYS A 74 17.41 14.52 2.66
CA LYS A 74 16.34 14.02 3.51
C LYS A 74 15.86 12.72 2.88
N PRO A 75 15.94 11.56 3.58
CA PRO A 75 15.43 10.32 3.02
C PRO A 75 13.98 10.57 2.61
N GLY A 76 13.63 10.21 1.38
CA GLY A 76 12.26 10.35 0.89
C GLY A 76 11.27 9.73 1.88
N PRO A 77 9.99 10.15 1.86
CA PRO A 77 8.98 9.69 2.81
C PRO A 77 9.09 8.19 3.03
N LYS A 78 9.25 7.78 4.28
CA LYS A 78 9.37 6.37 4.64
C LYS A 78 8.17 5.63 4.06
N ARG A 79 8.41 4.54 3.32
CA ARG A 79 7.34 3.72 2.72
C ARG A 79 6.32 3.38 3.81
N MET A 80 5.11 3.93 3.70
CA MET A 80 4.02 3.70 4.66
C MET A 80 3.35 2.34 4.45
N LEU A 81 3.47 1.79 3.25
CA LEU A 81 2.92 0.51 2.84
C LEU A 81 4.03 -0.53 2.69
N THR A 82 3.69 -1.76 3.02
CA THR A 82 4.48 -2.94 2.66
C THR A 82 4.30 -3.25 1.17
N ILE A 83 5.31 -3.89 0.57
CA ILE A 83 5.27 -4.32 -0.85
C ILE A 83 4.04 -5.19 -1.14
N LYS A 84 3.59 -5.99 -0.15
CA LYS A 84 2.40 -6.84 -0.29
C LYS A 84 1.12 -6.01 -0.38
N GLU A 85 0.98 -5.00 0.47
CA GLU A 85 -0.14 -4.06 0.44
C GLU A 85 -0.13 -3.25 -0.87
N GLU A 86 1.03 -2.75 -1.31
CA GLU A 86 1.19 -2.04 -2.58
C GLU A 86 0.74 -2.89 -3.78
N LEU A 87 1.16 -4.16 -3.83
CA LEU A 87 0.74 -5.08 -4.87
C LEU A 87 -0.77 -5.31 -4.84
N ALA A 88 -1.35 -5.53 -3.65
CA ALA A 88 -2.79 -5.75 -3.49
C ALA A 88 -3.59 -4.51 -3.93
N ILE A 89 -3.19 -3.31 -3.53
CA ILE A 89 -3.81 -2.04 -3.94
C ILE A 89 -3.74 -1.88 -5.46
N THR A 90 -2.58 -2.20 -6.06
CA THR A 90 -2.36 -2.11 -7.50
C THR A 90 -3.31 -3.04 -8.26
N LEU A 91 -3.42 -4.30 -7.82
CA LEU A 91 -4.34 -5.27 -8.44
C LEU A 91 -5.81 -4.87 -8.25
N ILE A 92 -6.19 -4.36 -7.09
CA ILE A 92 -7.54 -3.85 -6.84
C ILE A 92 -7.86 -2.69 -7.79
N ARG A 93 -6.93 -1.73 -7.93
CA ARG A 93 -7.06 -0.59 -8.84
C ARG A 93 -7.19 -1.05 -10.29
N LEU A 94 -6.36 -1.98 -10.72
CA LEU A 94 -6.42 -2.56 -12.07
C LEU A 94 -7.73 -3.31 -12.32
N ARG A 95 -8.26 -4.02 -11.32
CA ARG A 95 -9.46 -4.84 -11.48
C ARG A 95 -10.76 -4.04 -11.47
N ARG A 96 -10.86 -3.05 -10.58
CA ARG A 96 -12.10 -2.31 -10.27
C ARG A 96 -12.09 -0.86 -10.71
N GLY A 97 -10.93 -0.31 -11.06
CA GLY A 97 -10.80 1.10 -11.42
C GLY A 97 -11.05 2.06 -10.27
N PHE A 98 -10.80 1.66 -9.01
CA PHE A 98 -10.97 2.57 -7.88
C PHE A 98 -10.06 3.80 -8.02
N ASP A 99 -10.63 4.95 -7.68
CA ASP A 99 -9.91 6.21 -7.63
C ASP A 99 -8.95 6.26 -6.42
N THR A 100 -8.00 7.18 -6.49
CA THR A 100 -6.98 7.37 -5.43
C THR A 100 -7.59 7.72 -4.08
N LYS A 101 -8.73 8.42 -4.05
CA LYS A 101 -9.39 8.87 -2.82
C LYS A 101 -10.08 7.71 -2.11
N SER A 102 -10.82 6.89 -2.85
CA SER A 102 -11.44 5.66 -2.33
C SER A 102 -10.39 4.70 -1.78
N LEU A 103 -9.28 4.49 -2.52
CA LEU A 103 -8.17 3.66 -2.05
C LEU A 103 -7.48 4.28 -0.83
N GLY A 104 -7.27 5.60 -0.80
CA GLY A 104 -6.68 6.29 0.34
C GLY A 104 -7.52 6.11 1.61
N ASN A 105 -8.85 6.24 1.51
CA ASN A 105 -9.75 6.06 2.64
C ASN A 105 -9.79 4.60 3.15
N MET A 106 -9.79 3.63 2.23
CA MET A 106 -9.71 2.20 2.55
C MET A 106 -8.40 1.88 3.28
N PHE A 107 -7.26 2.28 2.72
CA PHE A 107 -5.93 1.91 3.24
C PHE A 107 -5.37 2.90 4.27
N GLY A 108 -6.17 3.87 4.72
CA GLY A 108 -5.74 4.87 5.69
C GLY A 108 -4.53 5.69 5.23
N MET A 109 -4.39 5.93 3.92
CA MET A 109 -3.40 6.84 3.38
C MET A 109 -3.97 8.26 3.35
N SER A 110 -3.17 9.24 3.74
CA SER A 110 -3.54 10.65 3.54
C SER A 110 -3.60 10.95 2.05
N GLU A 111 -4.64 11.67 1.62
CA GLU A 111 -4.68 12.25 0.28
C GLU A 111 -3.42 13.10 0.08
N SER A 112 -2.56 12.72 -0.88
CA SER A 112 -1.61 13.68 -1.43
C SER A 112 -2.44 14.66 -2.26
N SER A 113 -2.63 15.86 -1.71
CA SER A 113 -3.28 17.00 -2.40
C SER A 113 -2.57 17.36 -3.70
#